data_AF-A0A2S2N4T8-F1
#
_entry.id   AF-A0A2S2N4T8-F1
#
_cell.length_a   1.000
_cell.length_b   1.000
_cell.length_c   1.000
_cell.angle_alpha   90.00
_cell.angle_beta   90.00
_cell.angle_gamma   90.00
#
_symmetry.space_group_name_H-M   'P 1'
#
loop_
_entity.id
_entity.type
_entity.pdbx_description
1 polymer ?
#
loop_
_entity_poly.entity_id
_entity_poly.type
_entity_poly.pdbx_seq_one_letter_code
_entity_poly.pdbx_strand_id
1 'polypeptide(L)'
;TMWAELQEKTERRQQALDATYQLEQYYFDVAEVESWLGEQELLLMNEEKGKDEQSTLHLLKKHLLTEQTIDNYEETIAQLSRQCRALLELGHPQSEQVSRRQSQVDRLYVSLKELVEERKVHLEQQYWLYQLSREVDELEHRI
;
A
#
# COMPACT_ATOMS: atom_id res chain seq x y z
N THR A 1 19.44 -33.51 -35.33
CA THR A 1 20.87 -33.79 -35.10
C THR A 1 21.13 -33.68 -33.60
N MET A 2 22.12 -34.37 -33.03
CA MET A 2 22.46 -34.25 -31.59
C MET A 2 22.69 -32.80 -31.14
N TRP A 3 23.19 -31.94 -32.04
CA TRP A 3 23.33 -30.50 -31.78
C TRP A 3 21.99 -29.80 -31.53
N ALA A 4 20.98 -30.07 -32.36
CA ALA A 4 19.65 -29.48 -32.21
C ALA A 4 18.98 -29.91 -30.89
N GLU A 5 19.13 -31.17 -30.50
CA GLU A 5 18.61 -31.68 -29.22
C GLU A 5 19.32 -31.05 -28.00
N LEU A 6 20.63 -30.81 -28.10
CA LEU A 6 21.37 -30.11 -27.05
C LEU A 6 20.94 -28.65 -26.92
N GLN A 7 20.74 -27.98 -28.06
CA GLN A 7 20.27 -26.59 -28.09
C GLN A 7 18.87 -26.47 -27.46
N GLU A 8 17.93 -27.32 -27.86
CA GLU A 8 16.57 -27.35 -27.31
C GLU A 8 16.57 -27.62 -25.79
N LYS A 9 17.40 -28.55 -25.30
CA LYS A 9 17.54 -28.83 -23.86
C LYS A 9 18.10 -27.65 -23.08
N THR A 10 19.07 -26.94 -23.68
CA THR A 10 19.70 -25.77 -23.06
C THR A 10 18.71 -24.61 -22.98
N GLU A 11 17.96 -24.35 -24.05
CA GLU A 11 16.91 -23.33 -24.10
C GLU A 11 15.81 -23.61 -23.06
N ARG A 12 15.33 -24.86 -22.97
CA ARG A 12 14.35 -25.25 -21.93
C ARG A 12 14.87 -25.03 -20.51
N ARG A 13 16.13 -25.38 -20.25
CA ARG A 13 16.75 -25.16 -18.94
C ARG A 13 16.84 -23.69 -18.61
N GLN A 14 17.23 -22.86 -19.58
CA GLN A 14 17.31 -21.41 -19.40
C GLN A 14 15.94 -20.83 -19.04
N GLN A 15 14.90 -21.18 -19.80
CA GLN A 15 13.52 -20.74 -19.54
C GLN A 15 13.03 -21.14 -18.13
N ALA A 16 13.33 -22.37 -17.69
CA ALA A 16 12.95 -22.83 -16.35
C ALA A 16 13.67 -22.06 -15.24
N LEU A 17 14.96 -21.74 -15.43
CA LEU A 17 15.73 -20.95 -14.48
C LEU A 17 15.21 -19.51 -14.41
N ASP A 18 14.92 -18.90 -15.56
CA ASP A 18 14.39 -17.53 -15.62
C ASP A 18 13.00 -17.45 -14.96
N ALA A 19 12.12 -18.42 -15.20
CA ALA A 19 10.81 -18.48 -14.56
C ALA A 19 10.91 -18.65 -13.04
N THR A 20 11.85 -19.48 -12.57
CA THR A 20 12.11 -19.65 -11.13
C THR A 20 12.62 -18.36 -10.51
N TYR A 21 13.59 -17.69 -11.17
CA TYR A 21 14.13 -16.43 -10.70
C TYR A 21 13.07 -15.33 -10.58
N GLN A 22 12.22 -15.18 -11.61
CA GLN A 22 11.11 -14.22 -11.59
C GLN A 22 10.12 -14.48 -10.46
N LEU A 23 9.85 -15.75 -10.16
CA LEU A 23 8.97 -16.13 -9.07
C LEU A 23 9.55 -15.77 -7.70
N GLU A 24 10.82 -16.09 -7.47
CA GLU A 24 11.49 -15.76 -6.21
C GLU A 24 11.58 -14.24 -6.02
N GLN A 25 11.88 -13.50 -7.08
CA GLN A 25 11.86 -12.03 -7.05
C GLN A 25 10.47 -11.49 -6.69
N TYR A 26 9.41 -12.03 -7.31
CA TYR A 26 8.03 -11.63 -6.98
C TYR A 26 7.71 -11.89 -5.50
N TYR A 27 8.09 -13.05 -4.94
CA TYR A 27 7.82 -13.32 -3.53
C TYR A 27 8.60 -12.43 -2.58
N PHE A 28 9.82 -12.05 -2.93
CA PHE A 28 10.59 -11.07 -2.19
C PHE A 28 9.89 -9.71 -2.21
N ASP A 29 9.52 -9.22 -3.39
CA ASP A 29 8.83 -7.93 -3.57
C ASP A 29 7.48 -7.90 -2.82
N VAL A 30 6.71 -9.00 -2.85
CA VAL A 30 5.48 -9.15 -2.06
C VAL A 30 5.76 -8.99 -0.57
N ALA A 31 6.80 -9.64 -0.05
CA ALA A 31 7.10 -9.61 1.38
C ALA A 31 7.50 -8.20 1.84
N GLU A 32 8.26 -7.47 1.02
CA GLU A 32 8.60 -6.06 1.30
C GLU A 32 7.34 -5.18 1.34
N VAL A 33 6.45 -5.35 0.36
CA VAL A 33 5.18 -4.61 0.31
C VAL A 33 4.28 -4.95 1.49
N GLU A 34 4.12 -6.22 1.85
CA GLU A 34 3.31 -6.65 2.99
C GLU A 34 3.86 -6.08 4.32
N SER A 35 5.18 -6.07 4.50
CA SER A 35 5.82 -5.46 5.67
C SER A 35 5.53 -3.96 5.74
N TRP A 36 5.72 -3.26 4.62
CA TRP A 36 5.50 -1.82 4.55
C TRP A 36 4.03 -1.46 4.81
N LEU A 37 3.07 -2.21 4.25
CA LEU A 37 1.64 -2.01 4.49
C LEU A 37 1.29 -2.18 5.98
N GLY A 38 1.81 -3.23 6.62
CA GLY A 38 1.60 -3.47 8.05
C GLY A 38 2.21 -2.38 8.94
N GLU A 39 3.37 -1.85 8.56
CA GLU A 39 3.98 -0.71 9.25
C GLU A 39 3.13 0.55 9.14
N GLN A 40 2.60 0.88 7.94
CA GLN A 40 1.72 2.03 7.76
C GLN A 40 0.40 1.89 8.52
N GLU A 41 -0.21 0.70 8.50
CA GLU A 41 -1.43 0.42 9.26
C GLU A 41 -1.19 0.62 10.77
N LEU A 42 -0.10 0.06 11.31
CA LEU A 42 0.26 0.20 12.71
C LEU A 42 0.53 1.66 13.09
N LEU A 43 1.19 2.43 12.21
CA LEU A 43 1.40 3.85 12.41
C LEU A 43 0.06 4.58 12.53
N LEU A 44 -0.87 4.36 11.59
CA LEU A 44 -2.19 5.01 11.59
C LEU A 44 -3.03 4.68 12.82
N MET A 45 -2.96 3.44 13.31
CA MET A 45 -3.69 2.99 14.51
C MET A 45 -3.18 3.62 15.80
N ASN A 46 -1.89 3.97 15.86
CA ASN A 46 -1.23 4.48 17.08
C ASN A 46 -1.18 6.00 17.18
N GLU A 47 -1.80 6.74 16.25
CA GLU A 47 -1.64 8.18 16.24
C GLU A 47 -2.50 8.92 17.28
N GLU A 48 -1.95 10.03 17.76
CA GLU A 48 -2.51 10.86 18.81
C GLU A 48 -3.76 11.63 18.33
N LYS A 49 -4.63 11.96 19.29
CA LYS A 49 -5.79 12.83 19.08
C LYS A 49 -5.43 14.27 19.40
N GLY A 50 -5.96 15.22 18.63
CA GLY A 50 -5.83 16.64 18.93
C GLY A 50 -6.52 16.95 20.25
N LYS A 51 -6.05 17.97 20.97
CA LYS A 51 -6.67 18.45 22.22
C LYS A 51 -7.26 19.86 22.09
N ASP A 52 -6.93 20.54 21.00
CA ASP A 52 -7.34 21.90 20.66
C ASP A 52 -7.24 22.11 19.13
N GLU A 53 -7.67 23.28 18.66
CA GLU A 53 -7.64 23.64 17.24
C GLU A 53 -6.22 23.54 16.65
N GLN A 54 -5.21 24.05 17.37
CA GLN A 54 -3.83 24.13 16.87
C GLN A 54 -3.18 22.75 16.74
N SER A 55 -3.34 21.89 17.75
CA SER A 55 -2.84 20.52 17.73
C SER A 55 -3.54 19.68 16.68
N THR A 56 -4.86 19.83 16.51
CA THR A 56 -5.59 19.13 15.44
C THR A 56 -5.13 19.59 14.05
N LEU A 57 -4.89 20.89 13.84
CA LEU A 57 -4.32 21.40 12.59
C LEU A 57 -2.92 20.84 12.30
N HIS A 58 -2.09 20.69 13.34
CA HIS A 58 -0.78 20.05 13.18
C HIS A 58 -0.90 18.58 12.76
N LEU A 59 -1.82 17.83 13.39
CA LEU A 59 -2.10 16.44 13.04
C LEU A 59 -2.62 16.29 11.61
N LEU A 60 -3.49 17.19 11.14
CA LEU A 60 -3.94 17.22 9.74
C LEU A 60 -2.78 17.39 8.76
N LYS A 61 -1.84 18.30 9.05
CA LYS A 61 -0.65 18.49 8.21
C LYS A 61 0.25 17.25 8.18
N LYS A 62 0.46 16.61 9.33
CA LYS A 62 1.20 15.34 9.40
C LYS A 62 0.49 14.25 8.60
N HIS A 63 -0.83 14.16 8.73
CA HIS A 63 -1.65 13.17 8.04
C HIS A 63 -1.59 13.32 6.52
N LEU A 64 -1.57 14.55 6.00
CA LEU A 64 -1.37 14.82 4.56
C LEU A 64 -0.05 14.22 4.04
N LEU A 65 1.04 14.26 4.83
CA LEU A 65 2.30 13.63 4.44
C LEU A 65 2.20 12.11 4.42
N THR A 66 1.45 11.52 5.34
CA THR A 66 1.16 10.08 5.37
C THR A 66 0.34 9.67 4.13
N GLU A 67 -0.70 10.43 3.79
CA GLU A 67 -1.52 10.21 2.58
C GLU A 67 -0.65 10.23 1.32
N GLN A 68 0.19 11.26 1.16
CA GLN A 68 1.12 11.35 0.04
C GLN A 68 2.12 10.18 -0.01
N THR A 69 2.61 9.74 1.14
CA THR A 69 3.53 8.59 1.23
C THR A 69 2.84 7.32 0.74
N ILE A 70 1.56 7.14 1.08
CA ILE A 70 0.77 5.97 0.68
C ILE A 70 0.39 6.03 -0.81
N ASP A 71 0.08 7.21 -1.33
CA ASP A 71 -0.22 7.43 -2.74
C ASP A 71 1.00 7.19 -3.62
N ASN A 72 2.18 7.66 -3.20
CA ASN A 72 3.42 7.43 -3.93
C ASN A 72 3.80 5.93 -4.03
N TYR A 73 3.23 5.09 -3.18
CA TYR A 73 3.45 3.64 -3.19
C TYR A 73 2.59 2.89 -4.21
N GLU A 74 1.62 3.57 -4.85
CA GLU A 74 0.71 2.98 -5.84
C GLU A 74 1.48 2.34 -7.01
N GLU A 75 2.56 2.97 -7.50
CA GLU A 75 3.35 2.43 -8.60
C GLU A 75 4.05 1.11 -8.22
N THR A 76 4.46 0.96 -6.96
CA THR A 76 5.04 -0.29 -6.45
C THR A 76 4.00 -1.41 -6.46
N ILE A 77 2.78 -1.14 -6.01
CA ILE A 77 1.65 -2.10 -6.08
C ILE A 77 1.33 -2.46 -7.53
N ALA A 78 1.35 -1.46 -8.44
CA ALA A 78 1.13 -1.67 -9.86
C ALA A 78 2.25 -2.51 -10.51
N GLN A 79 3.50 -2.33 -10.11
CA GLN A 79 4.63 -3.15 -10.53
C GLN A 79 4.46 -4.60 -10.10
N LEU A 80 4.09 -4.84 -8.84
CA LEU A 80 3.82 -6.18 -8.31
C LEU A 80 2.71 -6.87 -9.11
N SER A 81 1.64 -6.13 -9.40
CA SER A 81 0.54 -6.61 -10.26
C SER A 81 1.00 -6.99 -11.68
N ARG A 82 1.95 -6.25 -12.26
CA ARG A 82 2.55 -6.58 -13.57
C ARG A 82 3.38 -7.86 -13.50
N GLN A 83 4.19 -8.02 -12.45
CA GLN A 83 4.98 -9.23 -12.23
C GLN A 83 4.09 -10.46 -12.03
N CYS A 84 3.03 -10.34 -11.21
CA CYS A 84 2.02 -11.38 -11.03
C CYS A 84 1.43 -11.80 -12.39
N ARG A 85 0.96 -10.86 -13.21
CA ARG A 85 0.40 -11.17 -14.54
C ARG A 85 1.39 -11.90 -15.44
N ALA A 86 2.64 -11.45 -15.49
CA ALA A 86 3.68 -12.12 -16.28
C ALA A 86 3.90 -13.57 -15.84
N LEU A 87 3.93 -13.84 -14.53
CA LEU A 87 4.06 -15.19 -13.99
C LEU A 87 2.86 -16.10 -14.33
N LEU A 88 1.65 -15.53 -14.35
CA LEU A 88 0.43 -16.24 -14.76
C LEU A 88 0.44 -16.58 -16.26
N GLU A 89 0.89 -15.66 -17.10
CA GLU A 89 1.01 -15.86 -18.55
C GLU A 89 2.03 -16.95 -18.91
N LEU A 90 3.09 -17.09 -18.11
CA LEU A 90 4.08 -18.17 -18.24
C LEU A 90 3.52 -19.55 -17.84
N GLY A 91 2.33 -19.62 -17.24
CA GLY A 91 1.69 -20.87 -16.84
C GLY A 91 2.46 -21.58 -15.71
N HIS A 92 3.09 -20.82 -14.81
CA HIS A 92 3.90 -21.39 -13.74
C HIS A 92 3.05 -22.32 -12.83
N PRO A 93 3.56 -23.47 -12.34
CA PRO A 93 2.79 -24.36 -11.46
C PRO A 93 2.22 -23.71 -10.19
N GLN A 94 2.85 -22.61 -9.74
CA GLN A 94 2.42 -21.84 -8.56
C GLN A 94 1.51 -20.65 -8.90
N SER A 95 0.98 -20.57 -10.12
CA SER A 95 0.10 -19.47 -10.57
C SER A 95 -1.05 -19.18 -9.62
N GLU A 96 -1.69 -20.21 -9.08
CA GLU A 96 -2.78 -20.04 -8.10
C GLU A 96 -2.31 -19.36 -6.82
N GLN A 97 -1.14 -19.75 -6.30
CA GLN A 97 -0.56 -19.15 -5.10
C GLN A 97 -0.17 -17.70 -5.33
N VAL A 98 0.46 -17.41 -6.48
CA VAL A 98 0.84 -16.05 -6.92
C VAL A 98 -0.39 -15.15 -6.98
N SER A 99 -1.45 -15.60 -7.66
CA SER A 99 -2.71 -14.85 -7.79
C SER A 99 -3.39 -14.58 -6.44
N ARG A 100 -3.43 -15.59 -5.56
CA ARG A 100 -3.98 -15.44 -4.20
C ARG A 100 -3.21 -14.41 -3.38
N ARG A 101 -1.87 -14.42 -3.46
CA ARG A 101 -1.03 -13.44 -2.76
C ARG A 101 -1.21 -12.03 -3.32
N GLN A 102 -1.24 -11.85 -4.64
CA GLN A 102 -1.52 -10.55 -5.25
C GLN A 102 -2.86 -9.99 -4.76
N SER A 103 -3.90 -10.83 -4.77
CA SER A 103 -5.23 -10.44 -4.29
C SER A 103 -5.24 -10.05 -2.81
N GLN A 104 -4.35 -10.62 -1.99
CA GLN A 104 -4.21 -10.24 -0.59
C GLN A 104 -3.55 -8.87 -0.45
N VAL A 105 -2.45 -8.63 -1.16
CA VAL A 105 -1.77 -7.32 -1.20
C VAL A 105 -2.74 -6.23 -1.65
N ASP A 106 -3.50 -6.47 -2.72
CA ASP A 106 -4.47 -5.49 -3.24
C ASP A 106 -5.53 -5.15 -2.19
N ARG A 107 -6.05 -6.16 -1.45
CA ARG A 107 -7.02 -5.93 -0.37
C ARG A 107 -6.42 -5.14 0.79
N LEU A 108 -5.19 -5.46 1.19
CA LEU A 108 -4.51 -4.74 2.27
C LEU A 108 -4.28 -3.27 1.89
N TYR A 109 -3.89 -3.01 0.64
CA TYR A 109 -3.69 -1.65 0.16
C TYR A 109 -5.00 -0.84 0.12
N VAL A 110 -6.09 -1.44 -0.36
CA VAL A 110 -7.42 -0.80 -0.33
C VAL A 110 -7.85 -0.51 1.10
N SER A 111 -7.72 -1.48 2.00
CA SER A 111 -8.05 -1.29 3.43
C SER A 111 -7.23 -0.17 4.07
N LEU A 112 -5.94 -0.07 3.73
CA LEU A 112 -5.07 1.00 4.21
C LEU A 112 -5.56 2.37 3.73
N LYS A 113 -5.93 2.48 2.44
CA LYS A 113 -6.49 3.70 1.86
C LYS A 113 -7.80 4.11 2.54
N GLU A 114 -8.67 3.16 2.87
CA GLU A 114 -9.90 3.41 3.63
C GLU A 114 -9.62 3.93 5.05
N LEU A 115 -8.65 3.33 5.76
CA LEU A 115 -8.24 3.78 7.09
C LEU A 115 -7.66 5.21 7.09
N VAL A 116 -6.88 5.56 6.07
CA VAL A 116 -6.36 6.91 5.89
C VAL A 116 -7.52 7.90 5.73
N GLU A 117 -8.45 7.61 4.84
CA GLU A 117 -9.58 8.50 4.56
C GLU A 117 -10.52 8.65 5.76
N GLU A 118 -10.87 7.56 6.45
CA GLU A 118 -11.70 7.62 7.66
C GLU A 118 -11.07 8.54 8.71
N ARG A 119 -9.76 8.43 8.88
CA ARG A 119 -9.03 9.23 9.85
C ARG A 119 -8.95 10.70 9.46
N LYS A 120 -8.76 11.00 8.18
CA LYS A 120 -8.80 12.38 7.66
C LYS A 120 -10.13 13.03 7.99
N VAL A 121 -11.24 12.36 7.67
CA VAL A 121 -12.59 12.82 7.97
C VAL A 121 -12.75 13.09 9.47
N HIS A 122 -12.26 12.20 10.34
CA HIS A 122 -12.33 12.41 11.79
C HIS A 122 -11.54 13.63 12.26
N LEU A 123 -10.31 13.82 11.77
CA LEU A 123 -9.47 14.96 12.11
C LEU A 123 -10.07 16.29 11.62
N GLU A 124 -10.66 16.30 10.42
CA GLU A 124 -11.34 17.48 9.86
C GLU A 124 -12.58 17.84 10.68
N GLN A 125 -13.39 16.85 11.07
CA GLN A 125 -14.54 17.06 11.96
C GLN A 125 -14.12 17.63 13.31
N GLN A 126 -13.06 17.07 13.91
CA GLN A 126 -12.54 17.54 15.18
C GLN A 126 -12.02 18.98 15.07
N TYR A 127 -11.30 19.29 13.98
CA TYR A 127 -10.80 20.64 13.72
C TYR A 127 -11.95 21.65 13.59
N TRP A 128 -12.97 21.30 12.80
CA TRP A 128 -14.15 22.13 12.60
C TRP A 128 -14.91 22.39 13.91
N LEU A 129 -15.05 21.38 14.77
CA LEU A 129 -15.66 21.53 16.09
C LEU A 129 -14.91 22.56 16.94
N TYR A 130 -13.59 22.49 17.00
CA TYR A 130 -12.81 23.47 17.77
C TYR A 130 -12.92 24.88 17.20
N GLN A 131 -12.89 25.02 15.87
CA GLN A 131 -13.03 26.30 15.21
C GLN A 131 -14.39 26.93 15.52
N LEU A 132 -15.48 26.16 15.42
CA LEU A 132 -16.82 26.63 15.73
C LEU A 132 -16.94 27.05 17.21
N SER A 133 -16.42 26.26 18.14
CA SER A 133 -16.44 26.62 19.57
C SER A 133 -15.73 27.95 19.82
N ARG A 134 -14.55 28.16 19.21
CA ARG A 134 -13.82 29.43 19.33
C ARG A 134 -14.64 30.60 18.78
N GLU A 135 -15.24 30.44 17.59
CA GLU A 135 -16.06 31.47 16.96
C GLU A 135 -17.29 31.82 17.80
N VAL A 136 -17.92 30.83 18.45
CA VAL A 136 -19.05 31.06 19.37
C VAL A 136 -18.59 31.84 20.60
N ASP A 137 -17.50 31.43 21.25
CA ASP A 137 -16.96 32.12 22.44
C ASP A 137 -16.60 33.58 22.11
N GLU A 138 -16.01 33.84 20.94
CA GLU A 138 -15.70 35.20 20.46
C GLU A 138 -16.96 36.06 20.26
N LEU A 139 -18.07 35.48 19.82
CA LEU A 139 -19.34 36.19 19.64
C LEU A 139 -20.03 36.48 20.98
N GLU A 140 -20.01 35.53 21.92
CA GLU A 140 -20.58 35.71 23.27
C GLU A 140 -19.89 36.84 24.03
N HIS A 141 -18.57 36.99 23.88
CA HIS A 141 -17.82 38.08 24.51
C HIS A 141 -18.05 39.46 23.87
N ARG A 142 -18.71 39.54 22.72
CA ARG A 142 -18.97 40.78 21.97
C ARG A 142 -20.38 41.34 22.16
N ILE A 143 -21.28 40.59 22.80
CA ILE A 143 -22.67 40.96 23.10
C ILE A 143 -22.76 41.45 24.55
#